data_AF-A0A382UXS3-F1
#
_entry.id   AF-A0A382UXS3-F1
#
_cell.length_a   1.000
_cell.length_b   1.000
_cell.length_c   1.000
_cell.angle_alpha   90.00
_cell.angle_beta   90.00
_cell.angle_gamma   90.00
#
_symmetry.space_group_name_H-M   'P 1'
#
loop_
_entity.id
_entity.type
_entity.pdbx_description
1 polymer ?
#
loop_
_entity_poly.entity_id
_entity_poly.type
_entity_poly.pdbx_seq_one_letter_code
_entity_poly.pdbx_strand_id
1 'polypeptide(L)'
;VAPVDISVLITGESGTGKEVIAKAIHKASRNANQPMVIVNCGAIPEGIIESELFGHKKGSFTGAGDDRKGYFEEAHKGTIFLDEIGETPLETQVKLLRVLESGEFMRVGEAKTRYTDVRIIAATNKDLSNLVKKGHFRLDLYYRLKTVMLN
;
A
#
# COMPACT_ATOMS: atom_id res chain seq x y z
N VAL A 1 -10.56 -16.23 0.30
CA VAL A 1 -9.69 -15.02 0.41
C VAL A 1 -8.24 -15.31 0.03
N ALA A 2 -7.54 -16.24 0.69
CA ALA A 2 -6.12 -16.49 0.42
C ALA A 2 -5.74 -17.03 -0.98
N PRO A 3 -6.49 -17.96 -1.62
CA PRO A 3 -6.10 -18.51 -2.94
C PRO A 3 -6.47 -17.61 -4.14
N VAL A 4 -7.09 -16.45 -3.89
CA VAL A 4 -7.48 -15.47 -4.92
C VAL A 4 -6.71 -14.18 -4.66
N ASP A 5 -6.08 -13.63 -5.68
CA ASP A 5 -5.30 -12.39 -5.60
C ASP A 5 -6.21 -11.15 -5.68
N ILE A 6 -7.02 -11.00 -4.62
CA ILE A 6 -7.86 -9.83 -4.37
C ILE A 6 -7.31 -9.04 -3.20
N SER A 7 -7.57 -7.73 -3.21
CA SER A 7 -7.23 -6.86 -2.08
C SER A 7 -8.05 -7.22 -0.84
N VAL A 8 -7.39 -7.19 0.31
CA VAL A 8 -8.03 -7.45 1.61
C VAL A 8 -7.90 -6.21 2.48
N LEU A 9 -8.99 -5.76 3.07
CA LEU A 9 -9.01 -4.72 4.09
C LEU A 9 -9.27 -5.34 5.46
N ILE A 10 -8.32 -5.18 6.38
CA ILE A 10 -8.42 -5.62 7.77
C ILE A 10 -8.71 -4.39 8.63
N THR A 11 -9.85 -4.39 9.32
CA THR A 11 -10.17 -3.30 10.26
C THR A 11 -10.10 -3.80 11.68
N GLY A 12 -9.66 -2.95 12.60
CA GLY A 12 -9.60 -3.29 14.01
C GLY A 12 -8.67 -2.35 14.77
N GLU A 13 -8.84 -2.28 16.09
CA GLU A 13 -8.06 -1.39 16.95
C GLU A 13 -6.54 -1.64 16.82
N SER A 14 -5.73 -0.64 17.17
CA SER A 14 -4.26 -0.82 17.20
C SER A 14 -3.88 -1.88 18.22
N GLY A 15 -2.89 -2.72 17.89
CA GLY A 15 -2.44 -3.81 18.77
C GLY A 15 -3.26 -5.10 18.71
N THR A 16 -4.31 -5.19 17.88
CA THR A 16 -5.17 -6.39 17.73
C THR A 16 -4.57 -7.52 16.87
N GLY A 17 -3.30 -7.41 16.45
CA GLY A 17 -2.64 -8.45 15.67
C GLY A 17 -2.98 -8.46 14.17
N LYS A 18 -3.38 -7.31 13.59
CA LYS A 18 -3.67 -7.17 12.14
C LYS A 18 -2.54 -7.69 11.25
N GLU A 19 -1.28 -7.45 11.64
CA GLU A 19 -0.10 -7.98 10.93
C GLU A 19 -0.03 -9.52 10.96
N VAL A 20 -0.43 -10.16 12.06
CA VAL A 20 -0.47 -11.63 12.17
C VAL A 20 -1.48 -12.20 11.19
N ILE A 21 -2.65 -11.57 11.07
CA ILE A 21 -3.69 -11.93 10.09
C ILE A 21 -3.14 -11.76 8.67
N ALA A 22 -2.49 -10.63 8.36
CA ALA A 22 -1.90 -10.39 7.05
C ALA A 22 -0.84 -11.45 6.68
N LYS A 23 0.05 -11.79 7.63
CA LYS A 23 1.05 -12.86 7.47
C LYS A 23 0.40 -14.22 7.25
N ALA A 24 -0.69 -14.53 7.95
CA ALA A 24 -1.43 -15.77 7.75
C ALA A 24 -2.07 -15.84 6.36
N ILE A 25 -2.66 -14.74 5.88
CA ILE A 25 -3.22 -14.64 4.52
C ILE A 25 -2.13 -14.87 3.47
N HIS A 26 -0.97 -14.21 3.61
CA HIS A 26 0.15 -14.38 2.70
C HIS A 26 0.67 -15.82 2.68
N LYS A 27 0.90 -16.43 3.85
CA LYS A 27 1.34 -17.84 3.98
C LYS A 27 0.35 -18.84 3.39
N ALA A 28 -0.94 -18.54 3.42
CA ALA A 28 -2.00 -19.38 2.84
C ALA A 28 -2.27 -19.08 1.35
N SER A 29 -1.54 -18.15 0.74
CA SER A 29 -1.73 -17.74 -0.65
C SER A 29 -0.88 -18.56 -1.63
N ARG A 30 -1.17 -18.42 -2.93
CA ARG A 30 -0.34 -19.01 -4.00
C ARG A 30 1.07 -18.43 -4.04
N ASN A 31 1.26 -17.23 -3.50
CA ASN A 31 2.53 -16.49 -3.51
C ASN A 31 3.25 -16.56 -2.15
N ALA A 32 2.99 -17.58 -1.33
CA ALA A 32 3.58 -17.73 0.00
C ALA A 32 5.11 -17.82 0.03
N ASN A 33 5.74 -18.20 -1.09
CA ASN A 33 7.20 -18.26 -1.24
C ASN A 33 7.79 -16.96 -1.81
N GLN A 34 6.96 -15.96 -2.11
CA GLN A 34 7.37 -14.66 -2.65
C GLN A 34 7.55 -13.64 -1.53
N PRO A 35 8.22 -12.50 -1.78
CA PRO A 35 8.42 -11.49 -0.74
C PRO A 35 7.10 -11.00 -0.13
N MET A 36 7.11 -10.78 1.18
CA MET A 36 6.09 -9.99 1.86
C MET A 36 6.73 -8.72 2.40
N VAL A 37 6.35 -7.57 1.84
CA VAL A 37 6.81 -6.25 2.30
C VAL A 37 5.77 -5.69 3.27
N ILE A 38 6.21 -5.29 4.45
CA ILE A 38 5.37 -4.74 5.52
C ILE A 38 5.68 -3.25 5.63
N VAL A 39 4.65 -2.41 5.49
CA VAL A 39 4.78 -0.95 5.52
C VAL A 39 3.78 -0.40 6.52
N ASN A 40 4.26 0.33 7.54
CA ASN A 40 3.40 1.11 8.41
C ASN A 40 3.31 2.53 7.87
N CYS A 41 2.19 2.87 7.22
CA CYS A 41 1.98 4.17 6.60
C CYS A 41 1.95 5.32 7.63
N GLY A 42 1.50 5.06 8.85
CA GLY A 42 1.50 6.05 9.93
C GLY A 42 2.87 6.35 10.53
N ALA A 43 3.85 5.48 10.31
CA ALA A 43 5.23 5.66 10.80
C ALA A 43 6.12 6.42 9.79
N ILE A 44 5.67 6.60 8.55
CA ILE A 44 6.43 7.28 7.50
C ILE A 44 5.96 8.74 7.41
N PRO A 45 6.87 9.73 7.56
CA PRO A 45 6.52 11.14 7.38
C PRO A 45 5.86 11.41 6.03
N GLU A 46 4.83 12.27 6.02
CA GLU A 46 4.07 12.65 4.83
C GLU A 46 4.96 13.13 3.68
N GLY A 47 6.02 13.89 3.98
CA GLY A 47 6.94 14.40 2.98
C GLY A 47 7.82 13.35 2.29
N ILE A 48 7.87 12.10 2.79
CA ILE A 48 8.71 11.03 2.23
C ILE A 48 7.95 9.76 1.86
N ILE A 49 6.70 9.59 2.31
CA ILE A 49 5.93 8.35 2.08
C ILE A 49 5.80 8.00 0.60
N GLU A 50 5.67 8.99 -0.26
CA GLU A 50 5.59 8.78 -1.69
C GLU A 50 6.88 8.17 -2.26
N SER A 51 8.04 8.69 -1.87
CA SER A 51 9.34 8.21 -2.37
C SER A 51 9.72 6.85 -1.78
N GLU A 52 9.24 6.51 -0.59
CA GLU A 52 9.39 5.19 0.01
C GLU A 52 8.50 4.14 -0.68
N LEU A 53 7.23 4.46 -0.94
CA LEU A 53 6.30 3.53 -1.60
C LEU A 53 6.66 3.29 -3.07
N PHE A 54 6.93 4.35 -3.83
CA PHE A 54 7.07 4.29 -5.28
C PHE A 54 8.52 4.37 -5.77
N GLY A 55 9.46 4.72 -4.89
CA GLY A 55 10.86 4.93 -5.23
C GLY A 55 11.12 6.34 -5.77
N HIS A 56 12.38 6.67 -5.96
CA HIS A 56 12.79 7.96 -6.48
C HIS A 56 14.03 7.87 -7.37
N LYS A 57 14.20 8.88 -8.22
CA LYS A 57 15.41 9.09 -9.00
C LYS A 57 16.33 10.08 -8.27
N LYS A 58 17.64 9.89 -8.38
CA LYS A 58 18.64 10.83 -7.88
C LYS A 58 18.31 12.26 -8.31
N GLY A 59 18.38 13.18 -7.36
CA GLY A 59 18.10 14.60 -7.58
C GLY A 59 16.62 14.98 -7.68
N SER A 60 15.68 14.06 -7.41
CA SER A 60 14.24 14.37 -7.46
C SER A 60 13.75 15.31 -6.34
N PHE A 61 14.47 15.35 -5.21
CA PHE A 61 14.22 16.25 -4.08
C PHE A 61 15.51 16.43 -3.25
N THR A 62 15.52 17.39 -2.33
CA THR A 62 16.65 17.64 -1.42
C THR A 62 16.92 16.41 -0.56
N GLY A 63 18.09 15.79 -0.72
CA GLY A 63 18.45 14.54 -0.02
C GLY A 63 18.33 13.27 -0.86
N ALA A 64 17.82 13.34 -2.09
CA ALA A 64 17.81 12.24 -3.05
C ALA A 64 19.23 12.01 -3.64
N GLY A 65 20.14 11.48 -2.83
CA GLY A 65 21.55 11.27 -3.20
C GLY A 65 21.77 10.20 -4.28
N ASP A 66 20.87 9.22 -4.34
CA ASP A 66 20.93 8.06 -5.23
C ASP A 66 19.54 7.69 -5.77
N ASP A 67 19.51 6.82 -6.78
CA ASP A 67 18.27 6.18 -7.23
C ASP A 67 17.84 5.12 -6.21
N ARG A 68 16.56 5.10 -5.82
CA ARG A 68 16.03 4.11 -4.87
C ARG A 68 14.77 3.45 -5.40
N LYS A 69 14.70 2.13 -5.24
CA LYS A 69 13.50 1.33 -5.46
C LYS A 69 12.49 1.59 -4.35
N GLY A 70 11.21 1.63 -4.71
CA GLY A 70 10.12 1.74 -3.74
C GLY A 70 9.62 0.38 -3.27
N TYR A 71 8.85 0.36 -2.19
CA TYR A 71 8.25 -0.86 -1.66
C TYR A 71 7.41 -1.64 -2.66
N PHE A 72 6.74 -0.95 -3.60
CA PHE A 72 5.99 -1.63 -4.67
C PHE A 72 6.86 -2.40 -5.65
N GLU A 73 8.10 -1.96 -5.86
CA GLU A 73 9.08 -2.66 -6.69
C GLU A 73 9.68 -3.85 -5.94
N GLU A 74 9.97 -3.69 -4.64
CA GLU A 74 10.47 -4.77 -3.77
C GLU A 74 9.43 -5.87 -3.53
N ALA A 75 8.15 -5.51 -3.50
CA ALA A 75 7.04 -6.45 -3.30
C ALA A 75 6.58 -7.15 -4.60
N HIS A 76 7.24 -6.90 -5.74
CA HIS A 76 6.84 -7.46 -7.02
C HIS A 76 6.74 -9.00 -6.99
N LYS A 77 5.64 -9.54 -7.54
CA LYS A 77 5.18 -10.95 -7.49
C LYS A 77 4.83 -11.46 -6.09
N GLY A 78 4.95 -10.62 -5.08
CA GLY A 78 4.73 -10.96 -3.69
C GLY A 78 3.47 -10.34 -3.12
N THR A 79 3.57 -9.91 -1.87
CA THR A 79 2.50 -9.24 -1.13
C THR A 79 3.04 -7.99 -0.48
N ILE A 80 2.30 -6.89 -0.54
CA ILE A 80 2.55 -5.72 0.29
C ILE A 80 1.44 -5.58 1.33
N PHE A 81 1.83 -5.48 2.59
CA PHE A 81 0.95 -5.16 3.69
C PHE A 81 1.09 -3.69 4.05
N LEU A 82 0.01 -2.92 3.88
CA LEU A 82 -0.06 -1.50 4.17
C LEU A 82 -0.85 -1.30 5.47
N ASP A 83 -0.15 -1.21 6.59
CA ASP A 83 -0.75 -0.92 7.90
C ASP A 83 -1.02 0.58 8.06
N GLU A 84 -2.07 0.88 8.80
CA GLU A 84 -2.61 2.24 8.98
C GLU A 84 -2.82 2.99 7.66
N ILE A 85 -3.48 2.34 6.68
CA ILE A 85 -3.76 2.93 5.35
C ILE A 85 -4.54 4.25 5.43
N GLY A 86 -5.32 4.45 6.49
CA GLY A 86 -6.04 5.70 6.78
C GLY A 86 -5.15 6.88 7.18
N GLU A 87 -3.85 6.69 7.31
CA GLU A 87 -2.84 7.75 7.50
C GLU A 87 -2.21 8.21 6.18
N THR A 88 -2.51 7.56 5.06
CA THR A 88 -1.90 7.95 3.78
C THR A 88 -2.39 9.32 3.30
N PRO A 89 -1.48 10.23 2.88
CA PRO A 89 -1.86 11.51 2.29
C PRO A 89 -2.72 11.35 1.02
N LEU A 90 -3.64 12.28 0.76
CA LEU A 90 -4.54 12.22 -0.40
C LEU A 90 -3.80 12.07 -1.74
N GLU A 91 -2.66 12.74 -1.91
CA GLU A 91 -1.85 12.65 -3.13
C GLU A 91 -1.26 11.25 -3.30
N THR A 92 -0.81 10.63 -2.21
CA THR A 92 -0.33 9.25 -2.20
C THR A 92 -1.47 8.27 -2.53
N GLN A 93 -2.68 8.52 -2.02
CA GLN A 93 -3.87 7.71 -2.33
C GLN A 93 -4.18 7.66 -3.83
N VAL A 94 -3.95 8.75 -4.58
CA VAL A 94 -4.12 8.77 -6.05
C VAL A 94 -3.21 7.74 -6.73
N LYS A 95 -1.95 7.67 -6.31
CA LYS A 95 -0.96 6.75 -6.89
C LYS A 95 -1.20 5.31 -6.44
N LEU A 96 -1.62 5.11 -5.20
CA LEU A 96 -2.03 3.79 -4.69
C LEU A 96 -3.20 3.22 -5.50
N LEU A 97 -4.20 4.04 -5.84
CA LEU A 97 -5.31 3.63 -6.68
C LEU A 97 -4.83 3.13 -8.05
N ARG A 98 -3.91 3.86 -8.70
CA ARG A 98 -3.34 3.42 -9.99
C ARG A 98 -2.65 2.06 -9.91
N VAL A 99 -1.88 1.81 -8.84
CA VAL A 99 -1.27 0.49 -8.62
C VAL A 99 -2.33 -0.60 -8.44
N LEU A 100 -3.42 -0.32 -7.70
CA LEU A 100 -4.53 -1.27 -7.50
C LEU A 100 -5.36 -1.55 -8.77
N GLU A 101 -5.39 -0.60 -9.71
CA GLU A 101 -6.19 -0.71 -10.93
C GLU A 101 -5.42 -1.33 -12.09
N SER A 102 -4.20 -0.84 -12.36
CA SER A 102 -3.40 -1.24 -13.51
C SER A 102 -2.04 -1.81 -13.15
N GLY A 103 -1.65 -1.86 -11.88
CA GLY A 103 -0.29 -2.24 -11.47
C GLY A 103 0.77 -1.17 -11.80
N GLU A 104 0.37 -0.03 -12.36
CA GLU A 104 1.29 0.99 -12.86
C GLU A 104 1.68 2.02 -11.81
N PHE A 105 2.93 2.45 -11.83
CA PHE A 105 3.44 3.55 -11.04
C PHE A 105 4.65 4.24 -11.71
N MET A 106 5.06 5.37 -11.17
CA MET A 106 6.28 6.09 -11.55
C MET A 106 7.06 6.43 -10.29
N ARG A 107 8.38 6.42 -10.38
CA ARG A 107 9.24 6.94 -9.31
C ARG A 107 9.12 8.46 -9.22
N VAL A 108 9.35 9.02 -8.05
CA VAL A 108 9.45 10.47 -7.86
C VAL A 108 10.60 11.02 -8.72
N GLY A 109 10.31 12.07 -9.51
CA GLY A 109 11.27 12.67 -10.43
C GLY A 109 11.58 11.84 -11.70
N GLU A 110 10.78 10.81 -12.00
CA GLU A 110 10.91 10.00 -13.20
C GLU A 110 9.58 9.95 -13.97
N ALA A 111 9.59 10.19 -15.29
CA ALA A 111 8.41 10.05 -16.16
C ALA A 111 8.27 8.65 -16.78
N LYS A 112 9.04 7.67 -16.29
CA LYS A 112 9.04 6.30 -16.79
C LYS A 112 7.99 5.48 -16.04
N THR A 113 6.96 5.05 -16.76
CA THR A 113 5.98 4.09 -16.23
C THR A 113 6.66 2.76 -15.91
N ARG A 114 6.34 2.23 -14.74
CA ARG A 114 6.76 0.93 -14.22
C ARG A 114 5.51 0.14 -13.88
N TYR A 115 5.66 -1.18 -13.85
CA TYR A 115 4.57 -2.10 -13.55
C TYR A 115 4.97 -3.00 -12.38
N THR A 116 4.02 -3.28 -11.48
CA THR A 116 4.14 -4.31 -10.47
C THR A 116 2.90 -5.19 -10.45
N ASP A 117 3.11 -6.50 -10.41
CA ASP A 117 2.11 -7.50 -10.05
C ASP A 117 2.29 -7.79 -8.56
N VAL A 118 1.44 -7.22 -7.71
CA VAL A 118 1.56 -7.35 -6.26
C VAL A 118 0.20 -7.53 -5.63
N ARG A 119 0.11 -8.47 -4.69
CA ARG A 119 -1.08 -8.58 -3.85
C ARG A 119 -1.04 -7.52 -2.75
N ILE A 120 -2.12 -6.77 -2.60
CA ILE A 120 -2.23 -5.73 -1.56
C ILE A 120 -3.12 -6.23 -0.41
N ILE A 121 -2.60 -6.17 0.81
CA ILE A 121 -3.37 -6.30 2.05
C ILE A 121 -3.27 -4.97 2.78
N ALA A 122 -4.38 -4.33 3.07
CA ALA A 122 -4.42 -3.07 3.80
C ALA A 122 -5.01 -3.27 5.20
N ALA A 123 -4.56 -2.49 6.16
CA ALA A 123 -5.10 -2.47 7.51
C ALA A 123 -5.27 -1.04 8.02
N THR A 124 -6.23 -0.83 8.93
CA THR A 124 -6.37 0.43 9.65
C THR A 124 -7.20 0.27 10.93
N ASN A 125 -6.93 1.11 11.91
CA ASN A 125 -7.79 1.31 13.08
C ASN A 125 -8.87 2.40 12.86
N LYS A 126 -8.83 3.15 11.75
CA LYS A 126 -9.74 4.26 11.47
C LYS A 126 -10.98 3.79 10.73
N ASP A 127 -12.09 4.50 10.96
CA ASP A 127 -13.28 4.39 10.11
C ASP A 127 -13.04 5.12 8.77
N LEU A 128 -12.62 4.35 7.75
CA LEU A 128 -12.40 4.88 6.40
C LEU A 128 -13.68 5.51 5.81
N SER A 129 -14.87 5.03 6.16
CA SER A 129 -16.12 5.61 5.65
C SER A 129 -16.34 7.02 6.20
N ASN A 130 -15.95 7.26 7.46
CA ASN A 130 -15.96 8.59 8.05
C ASN A 130 -14.86 9.48 7.47
N LEU A 131 -13.66 8.95 7.22
CA LEU A 131 -12.60 9.71 6.55
C LEU A 131 -13.00 10.14 5.13
N VAL A 132 -13.70 9.28 4.39
CA VAL A 132 -14.29 9.62 3.09
C VAL A 132 -15.25 10.80 3.22
N LYS A 133 -16.19 10.75 4.18
CA LYS A 133 -17.14 11.85 4.43
C LYS A 133 -16.45 13.17 4.78
N LYS A 134 -15.30 13.10 5.45
CA LYS A 134 -14.47 14.26 5.82
C LYS A 134 -13.50 14.72 4.73
N GLY A 135 -13.43 14.02 3.59
CA GLY A 135 -12.51 14.34 2.51
C GLY A 135 -11.05 13.96 2.80
N HIS A 136 -10.78 13.12 3.80
CA HIS A 136 -9.43 12.64 4.15
C HIS A 136 -9.09 11.29 3.53
N PHE A 137 -10.05 10.64 2.88
CA PHE A 137 -9.81 9.40 2.16
C PHE A 137 -10.64 9.37 0.88
N ARG A 138 -10.07 8.90 -0.23
CA ARG A 138 -10.77 8.87 -1.50
C ARG A 138 -11.81 7.74 -1.54
N LEU A 139 -13.00 8.06 -2.07
CA LEU A 139 -14.11 7.12 -2.18
C LEU A 139 -13.79 5.93 -3.11
N ASP A 140 -13.11 6.20 -4.23
CA ASP A 140 -12.72 5.19 -5.21
C ASP A 140 -11.72 4.17 -4.63
N LEU A 141 -10.68 4.66 -3.94
CA LEU A 141 -9.71 3.83 -3.23
C LEU A 141 -10.38 3.00 -2.13
N TYR A 142 -11.31 3.60 -1.38
CA TYR A 142 -12.06 2.88 -0.35
C TYR A 142 -12.81 1.68 -0.93
N TYR A 143 -13.55 1.87 -2.02
CA TYR A 143 -14.27 0.77 -2.66
C TYR A 143 -13.34 -0.28 -3.26
N ARG A 144 -12.21 0.14 -3.84
CA ARG A 144 -11.23 -0.80 -4.40
C ARG A 144 -10.61 -1.69 -3.31
N LEU A 145 -10.25 -1.11 -2.16
CA LEU A 145 -9.69 -1.84 -1.03
C LEU A 145 -10.71 -2.76 -0.35
N LYS A 146 -11.96 -2.31 -0.20
CA LYS A 146 -13.06 -3.04 0.46
C LYS A 146 -13.64 -4.18 -0.38
N THR A 147 -12.82 -4.88 -1.15
CA THR A 147 -13.23 -6.07 -1.92
C THR A 147 -13.54 -7.24 -0.98
N VAL A 148 -12.71 -7.46 0.04
CA VAL A 148 -12.98 -8.36 1.17
C VAL A 148 -12.63 -7.65 2.47
N MET A 149 -13.55 -7.67 3.43
CA MET A 149 -13.38 -7.05 4.74
C MET A 149 -13.28 -8.13 5.81
N LEU A 150 -12.28 -8.01 6.68
CA LEU A 150 -12.11 -8.83 7.89
C LEU A 150 -12.19 -7.91 9.11
N ASN A 151 -13.03 -8.29 10.06
CA ASN A 151 -13.29 -7.58 11.32
C ASN A 151 -12.83 -8.43 12.50
#